data_AF-A0A8S9KYX3-F1
#
_entry.id   AF-A0A8S9KYX3-F1
#
_cell.length_a   1.000
_cell.length_b   1.000
_cell.length_c   1.000
_cell.angle_alpha   90.00
_cell.angle_beta   90.00
_cell.angle_gamma   90.00
#
_symmetry.space_group_name_H-M   'P 1'
#
loop_
_entity.id
_entity.type
_entity.pdbx_description
1 polymer ?
#
loop_
_entity_poly.entity_id
_entity_poly.type
_entity_poly.pdbx_seq_one_letter_code
_entity_poly.pdbx_strand_id
1 'polypeptide(L)'
;MLTNEAGEVTSHLQGMFNRTIRLLEAGIKPVYVFDGKPPELKRQEIAKRYSKRADATADLTGAIGAGNKEDIEKYSKRTVKVTKQLNDDCKRLLRLMGVPVVEATSEAEAQCAALCKSGKVYGVASEDMDSITFGAPKFLRHLMDPSSRKIPILEDLQLTMDQFIDLCILSGCDYCDSIRGVNWTD
;
A
#
# COMPACT_ATOMS: atom_id res chain seq x y z
N MET A 1 -11.87 17.40 -2.53
CA MET A 1 -12.22 15.97 -2.47
C MET A 1 -13.32 15.73 -3.49
N LEU A 2 -13.18 14.76 -4.39
CA LEU A 2 -14.21 14.45 -5.38
C LEU A 2 -15.34 13.67 -4.69
N THR A 3 -16.56 14.18 -4.79
CA THR A 3 -17.75 13.58 -4.18
C THR A 3 -18.91 13.58 -5.17
N ASN A 4 -19.89 12.69 -4.99
CA ASN A 4 -21.16 12.76 -5.72
C ASN A 4 -22.14 13.73 -5.03
N GLU A 5 -23.35 13.88 -5.59
CA GLU A 5 -24.39 14.76 -5.03
C GLU A 5 -24.83 14.36 -3.60
N ALA A 6 -24.66 13.09 -3.22
CA ALA A 6 -24.92 12.60 -1.87
C ALA A 6 -23.74 12.83 -0.89
N GLY A 7 -22.64 13.44 -1.34
CA GLY A 7 -21.44 13.69 -0.55
C GLY A 7 -20.52 12.47 -0.38
N GLU A 8 -20.78 11.38 -1.09
CA GLU A 8 -19.96 10.17 -1.04
C GLU A 8 -18.66 10.36 -1.83
N VAL A 9 -17.54 9.91 -1.27
CA VAL A 9 -16.20 10.10 -1.85
C VAL A 9 -16.03 9.22 -3.10
N THR A 10 -15.68 9.80 -4.24
CA THR A 10 -15.57 9.06 -5.52
C THR A 10 -14.14 8.97 -6.08
N SER A 11 -13.17 9.66 -5.45
CA SER A 11 -11.79 9.74 -5.93
C SER A 11 -11.11 8.38 -6.10
N HIS A 12 -11.37 7.44 -5.18
CA HIS A 12 -10.83 6.08 -5.22
C HIS A 12 -11.31 5.29 -6.45
N LEU A 13 -12.59 5.43 -6.83
CA LEU A 13 -13.15 4.80 -8.02
C LEU A 13 -12.56 5.38 -9.30
N GLN A 14 -12.50 6.70 -9.41
CA GLN A 14 -11.94 7.36 -10.60
C GLN A 14 -10.47 7.01 -10.78
N GLY A 15 -9.69 7.03 -9.70
CA GLY A 15 -8.28 6.65 -9.70
C GLY A 15 -8.09 5.19 -10.13
N MET A 16 -8.84 4.26 -9.53
CA MET A 16 -8.78 2.84 -9.85
C MET A 16 -9.20 2.56 -11.30
N PHE A 17 -10.31 3.14 -11.76
CA PHE A 17 -10.84 2.98 -13.12
C PHE A 17 -9.82 3.40 -14.18
N ASN A 18 -9.36 4.65 -14.10
CA ASN A 18 -8.42 5.22 -15.08
C ASN A 18 -7.09 4.47 -15.10
N ARG A 19 -6.59 4.08 -13.92
CA ARG A 19 -5.33 3.33 -13.82
C ARG A 19 -5.46 1.94 -14.43
N THR A 20 -6.57 1.26 -14.16
CA THR A 20 -6.84 -0.09 -14.70
C THR A 20 -6.97 -0.06 -16.23
N ILE A 21 -7.67 0.93 -16.79
CA ILE A 21 -7.80 1.08 -18.25
C ILE A 21 -6.43 1.23 -18.90
N ARG A 22 -5.58 2.12 -18.39
CA ARG A 22 -4.23 2.34 -18.94
C ARG A 22 -3.38 1.07 -18.93
N LEU A 23 -3.48 0.25 -17.88
CA LEU A 23 -2.78 -1.03 -17.82
C LEU A 23 -3.29 -1.98 -18.91
N LEU A 24 -4.61 -2.10 -19.06
CA LEU A 24 -5.23 -2.95 -20.08
C LEU A 24 -4.90 -2.49 -21.50
N GLU A 25 -4.92 -1.18 -21.76
CA GLU A 25 -4.52 -0.57 -23.04
C GLU A 25 -3.05 -0.85 -23.38
N ALA A 26 -2.17 -0.90 -22.37
CA ALA A 26 -0.77 -1.29 -22.52
C ALA A 26 -0.57 -2.81 -22.66
N GLY A 27 -1.63 -3.61 -22.70
CA GLY A 27 -1.59 -5.07 -22.78
C GLY A 27 -1.23 -5.76 -21.46
N ILE A 28 -1.15 -5.02 -20.35
CA ILE A 28 -0.90 -5.56 -19.01
C ILE A 28 -2.23 -6.07 -18.45
N LYS A 29 -2.23 -7.30 -17.94
CA LYS A 29 -3.40 -7.93 -17.32
C LYS A 29 -3.26 -7.88 -15.79
N PRO A 30 -3.82 -6.87 -15.10
CA PRO A 30 -3.68 -6.76 -13.66
C PRO A 30 -4.54 -7.78 -12.90
N VAL A 31 -4.05 -8.18 -11.73
CA VAL A 31 -4.83 -8.84 -10.68
C VAL A 31 -4.68 -7.97 -9.45
N TYR A 32 -5.79 -7.50 -8.88
CA TYR A 32 -5.76 -6.70 -7.66
C TYR A 32 -5.92 -7.59 -6.43
N VAL A 33 -5.05 -7.41 -5.45
CA VAL A 33 -5.09 -8.12 -4.17
C VAL A 33 -5.45 -7.12 -3.07
N PHE A 34 -6.45 -7.46 -2.27
CA PHE A 34 -6.89 -6.65 -1.13
C PHE A 34 -6.51 -7.32 0.19
N ASP A 35 -6.14 -6.51 1.18
CA ASP A 35 -5.84 -6.99 2.53
C ASP A 35 -7.02 -7.69 3.19
N GLY A 36 -6.67 -8.70 3.98
CA GLY A 36 -7.54 -9.39 4.92
C GLY A 36 -7.34 -8.90 6.34
N LYS A 37 -7.29 -9.83 7.31
CA LYS A 37 -7.12 -9.50 8.72
C LYS A 37 -5.63 -9.30 9.02
N PRO A 38 -5.19 -8.15 9.54
CA PRO A 38 -3.78 -7.92 9.85
C PRO A 38 -3.27 -8.90 10.92
N PRO A 39 -1.98 -9.27 10.88
CA PRO A 39 -1.40 -10.19 11.85
C PRO A 39 -1.29 -9.52 13.23
N GLU A 40 -1.29 -10.34 14.29
CA GLU A 40 -1.20 -9.84 15.68
C GLU A 40 0.07 -9.02 15.94
N LEU A 41 1.18 -9.41 15.32
CA LEU A 41 2.46 -8.71 15.41
C LEU A 41 2.35 -7.24 14.98
N LYS A 42 1.47 -6.91 14.03
CA LYS A 42 1.26 -5.55 13.52
C LYS A 42 0.38 -4.68 14.43
N ARG A 43 -0.16 -5.22 15.53
CA ARG A 43 -1.10 -4.52 16.43
C ARG A 43 -0.53 -3.21 16.97
N GLN A 44 0.74 -3.21 17.38
CA GLN A 44 1.38 -2.02 17.93
C GLN A 44 1.54 -0.93 16.89
N GLU A 45 2.00 -1.28 15.68
CA GLU A 45 2.14 -0.32 14.59
C GLU A 45 0.77 0.23 14.13
N ILE A 46 -0.26 -0.61 14.08
CA ILE A 46 -1.64 -0.16 13.81
C ILE A 46 -2.12 0.82 14.88
N ALA A 47 -1.82 0.58 16.16
CA ALA A 47 -2.16 1.50 17.24
C ALA A 47 -1.41 2.84 17.12
N LYS A 48 -0.11 2.81 16.78
CA LYS A 48 0.69 4.02 16.49
C LYS A 48 0.09 4.82 15.33
N ARG A 49 -0.30 4.15 14.23
CA ARG A 49 -0.96 4.77 13.08
C ARG A 49 -2.31 5.37 13.42
N TYR A 50 -3.07 4.73 14.31
CA TYR A 50 -4.34 5.26 14.80
C TYR A 50 -4.15 6.54 15.62
N SER A 51 -3.21 6.53 16.57
CA SER A 51 -2.89 7.71 17.41
C SER A 51 -2.48 8.90 16.54
N LYS A 52 -1.51 8.70 15.64
CA LYS A 52 -1.04 9.76 14.72
C LYS A 52 -2.17 10.36 13.88
N ARG A 53 -3.18 9.56 13.52
CA ARG A 53 -4.35 10.04 12.77
C ARG A 53 -5.31 10.81 13.65
N ALA A 54 -5.51 10.39 14.90
CA ALA A 54 -6.32 11.13 15.87
C ALA A 54 -5.73 12.52 16.11
N ASP A 55 -4.41 12.59 16.32
CA ASP A 55 -3.68 13.85 16.48
C ASP A 55 -3.84 14.74 15.24
N ALA A 56 -3.62 14.19 14.04
CA ALA A 56 -3.81 14.93 12.79
C ALA A 56 -5.26 15.41 12.56
N THR A 57 -6.25 14.70 13.12
CA THR A 57 -7.67 15.10 13.06
C THR A 57 -7.96 16.25 14.01
N ALA A 58 -7.35 16.25 15.20
CA ALA A 58 -7.41 17.37 16.12
C ALA A 58 -6.75 18.63 15.52
N ASP A 59 -5.55 18.46 14.94
CA ASP A 59 -4.82 19.54 14.25
C ASP A 59 -5.63 20.12 13.09
N LEU A 60 -6.27 19.26 12.28
CA LEU A 60 -7.14 19.69 11.19
C LEU A 60 -8.32 20.54 11.71
N THR A 61 -8.92 20.13 12.82
CA THR A 61 -10.05 20.86 13.43
C THR A 61 -9.60 22.24 13.91
N GLY A 62 -8.43 22.33 14.54
CA GLY A 62 -7.82 23.61 14.93
C GLY A 62 -7.51 24.50 13.72
N ALA A 63 -6.94 23.94 12.66
CA ALA A 63 -6.61 24.67 11.43
C ALA A 63 -7.86 25.21 10.72
N ILE A 64 -8.96 24.45 10.70
CA ILE A 64 -10.27 24.91 10.19
C ILE A 64 -10.77 26.09 11.03
N GLY A 65 -10.70 26.00 12.36
CA GLY A 65 -11.10 27.09 13.26
C GLY A 65 -10.27 28.36 13.09
N ALA A 66 -8.98 28.23 12.79
CA ALA A 66 -8.07 29.36 12.56
C ALA A 66 -8.10 29.91 11.12
N GLY A 67 -8.77 29.22 10.19
CA GLY A 67 -8.81 29.59 8.77
C GLY A 67 -7.48 29.45 8.02
N ASN A 68 -6.52 28.69 8.56
CA ASN A 68 -5.21 28.50 7.93
C ASN A 68 -5.31 27.47 6.78
N LYS A 69 -5.43 27.96 5.55
CA LYS A 69 -5.63 27.12 4.35
C LYS A 69 -4.50 26.12 4.10
N GLU A 70 -3.24 26.50 4.38
CA GLU A 70 -2.09 25.61 4.16
C GLU A 70 -2.12 24.41 5.12
N ASP A 71 -2.38 24.67 6.40
CA ASP A 71 -2.49 23.63 7.42
C ASP A 71 -3.73 22.75 7.19
N ILE A 72 -4.85 23.33 6.75
CA ILE A 72 -6.05 22.56 6.38
C ILE A 72 -5.71 21.54 5.30
N GLU A 73 -5.03 21.95 4.22
CA GLU A 73 -4.66 21.02 3.15
C GLU A 73 -3.69 19.94 3.63
N LYS A 74 -2.68 20.34 4.41
CA LYS A 74 -1.66 19.45 4.96
C LYS A 74 -2.26 18.38 5.87
N TYR A 75 -3.08 18.78 6.84
CA TYR A 75 -3.69 17.83 7.78
C TYR A 75 -4.80 17.01 7.13
N SER A 76 -5.56 17.58 6.18
CA SER A 76 -6.59 16.84 5.44
C SER A 76 -6.03 15.62 4.69
N LYS A 77 -4.82 15.71 4.14
CA LYS A 77 -4.18 14.55 3.49
C LYS A 77 -3.81 13.45 4.49
N ARG A 78 -3.46 13.81 5.72
CA ARG A 78 -3.03 12.89 6.79
C ARG A 78 -4.20 12.19 7.51
N THR A 79 -5.40 12.76 7.45
CA THR A 79 -6.60 12.18 8.07
C THR A 79 -7.27 11.11 7.20
N VAL A 80 -6.89 10.98 5.92
CA VAL A 80 -7.50 10.03 5.00
C VAL A 80 -7.37 8.59 5.54
N LYS A 81 -8.52 7.95 5.73
CA LYS A 81 -8.63 6.55 6.13
C LYS A 81 -9.26 5.78 4.98
N VAL A 82 -8.57 4.75 4.50
CA VAL A 82 -9.21 3.73 3.66
C VAL A 82 -10.19 2.95 4.54
N THR A 83 -11.46 2.97 4.18
CA THR A 83 -12.53 2.25 4.89
C THR A 83 -12.85 0.96 4.16
N LYS A 84 -13.53 0.04 4.85
CA LYS A 84 -14.03 -1.19 4.23
C LYS A 84 -14.93 -0.89 3.03
N GLN A 85 -15.80 0.13 3.14
CA GLN A 85 -16.69 0.53 2.05
C GLN A 85 -15.91 0.94 0.79
N LEU A 86 -14.88 1.77 0.93
CA LEU A 86 -14.04 2.18 -0.22
C LEU A 86 -13.37 0.97 -0.90
N ASN A 87 -12.95 -0.02 -0.12
CA ASN A 87 -12.42 -1.27 -0.66
C ASN A 87 -13.50 -2.07 -1.38
N ASP A 88 -14.69 -2.22 -0.80
CA ASP A 88 -15.80 -2.97 -1.39
C ASP A 88 -16.30 -2.32 -2.70
N ASP A 89 -16.33 -0.98 -2.76
CA ASP A 89 -16.66 -0.22 -3.96
C ASP A 89 -15.62 -0.44 -5.07
N CYS A 90 -14.31 -0.39 -4.73
CA CYS A 90 -13.23 -0.72 -5.65
C CYS A 90 -13.31 -2.17 -6.15
N LYS A 91 -13.55 -3.14 -5.26
CA LYS A 91 -13.70 -4.56 -5.65
C LYS A 91 -14.88 -4.75 -6.60
N ARG A 92 -16.01 -4.09 -6.32
CA ARG A 92 -17.19 -4.11 -7.19
C ARG A 92 -16.87 -3.53 -8.56
N LEU A 93 -16.23 -2.36 -8.61
CA LEU A 93 -15.81 -1.72 -9.86
C LEU A 93 -14.92 -2.64 -10.69
N LEU A 94 -13.85 -3.19 -10.10
CA LEU A 94 -12.90 -4.06 -10.80
C LEU A 94 -13.58 -5.32 -11.36
N ARG A 95 -14.48 -5.94 -10.58
CA ARG A 95 -15.28 -7.09 -11.04
C ARG A 95 -16.18 -6.72 -12.23
N LEU A 96 -16.81 -5.54 -12.20
CA LEU A 96 -17.62 -5.03 -13.33
C LEU A 96 -16.77 -4.73 -14.57
N MET A 97 -15.51 -4.34 -14.39
CA MET A 97 -14.54 -4.16 -15.49
C MET A 97 -14.00 -5.49 -16.03
N GLY A 98 -14.37 -6.64 -15.45
CA GLY A 98 -13.84 -7.96 -15.84
C GLY A 98 -12.42 -8.23 -15.33
N VAL A 99 -11.93 -7.45 -14.36
CA VAL A 99 -10.58 -7.61 -13.79
C VAL A 99 -10.63 -8.52 -12.56
N PRO A 100 -9.74 -9.52 -12.47
CA PRO A 100 -9.70 -10.43 -11.33
C PRO A 100 -9.28 -9.71 -10.04
N VAL A 101 -10.00 -10.06 -8.96
CA VAL A 101 -9.79 -9.56 -7.61
C VAL A 101 -9.55 -10.74 -6.68
N VAL A 102 -8.48 -10.66 -5.89
CA VAL A 102 -8.13 -11.63 -4.85
C VAL A 102 -8.21 -10.94 -3.49
N GLU A 103 -8.73 -11.66 -2.50
CA GLU A 103 -8.76 -11.19 -1.12
C GLU A 103 -7.78 -12.04 -0.33
N ALA A 104 -6.76 -11.41 0.26
CA ALA A 104 -5.75 -12.09 1.04
C ALA A 104 -6.32 -12.53 2.40
N THR A 105 -5.78 -13.60 2.97
CA THR A 105 -6.13 -14.00 4.35
C THR A 105 -5.63 -12.96 5.37
N SER A 106 -4.43 -12.45 5.13
CA SER A 106 -3.76 -11.43 5.96
C SER A 106 -3.30 -10.28 5.07
N GLU A 107 -2.02 -10.20 4.71
CA GLU A 107 -1.47 -9.06 3.98
C GLU A 107 -1.46 -9.30 2.47
N ALA A 108 -1.82 -8.26 1.71
CA ALA A 108 -1.87 -8.31 0.26
C ALA A 108 -0.48 -8.56 -0.36
N GLU A 109 0.58 -8.00 0.23
CA GLU A 109 1.98 -8.15 -0.18
C GLU A 109 2.42 -9.62 -0.14
N ALA A 110 2.08 -10.33 0.93
CA ALA A 110 2.38 -11.75 1.09
C ALA A 110 1.64 -12.60 0.04
N GLN A 111 0.37 -12.29 -0.20
CA GLN A 111 -0.43 -12.98 -1.21
C GLN A 111 0.09 -12.68 -2.64
N CYS A 112 0.50 -11.45 -2.93
CA CYS A 112 1.14 -11.06 -4.18
C CYS A 112 2.45 -11.82 -4.41
N ALA A 113 3.31 -11.89 -3.38
CA ALA A 113 4.56 -12.63 -3.44
C ALA A 113 4.32 -14.12 -3.72
N ALA A 114 3.33 -14.74 -3.05
CA ALA A 114 2.95 -16.14 -3.27
C ALA A 114 2.45 -16.39 -4.70
N LEU A 115 1.59 -15.52 -5.24
CA LEU A 115 1.12 -15.62 -6.62
C LEU A 115 2.28 -15.55 -7.61
N CYS A 116 3.24 -14.66 -7.37
CA CYS A 116 4.42 -14.50 -8.22
C CYS A 116 5.36 -15.71 -8.15
N LYS A 117 5.66 -16.21 -6.94
CA LYS A 117 6.45 -17.44 -6.74
C LYS A 117 5.84 -18.67 -7.42
N SER A 118 4.50 -18.78 -7.40
CA SER A 118 3.78 -19.88 -8.06
C SER A 118 3.68 -19.76 -9.59
N GLY A 119 4.26 -18.70 -10.19
CA GLY A 119 4.23 -18.47 -11.63
C GLY A 119 2.87 -18.02 -12.18
N LYS A 120 1.90 -17.68 -11.32
CA LYS A 120 0.57 -17.21 -11.76
C LYS A 120 0.59 -15.78 -12.29
N VAL A 121 1.54 -14.96 -11.85
CA VAL A 121 1.76 -13.59 -12.30
C VAL A 121 3.24 -13.34 -12.57
N TYR A 122 3.54 -12.43 -13.48
CA TYR A 122 4.92 -12.10 -13.84
C TYR A 122 5.68 -11.41 -12.69
N GLY A 123 5.06 -10.46 -11.99
CA GLY A 123 5.68 -9.64 -10.96
C GLY A 123 4.66 -8.98 -10.05
N VAL A 124 5.14 -8.46 -8.92
CA VAL A 124 4.34 -7.70 -7.96
C VAL A 124 4.55 -6.22 -8.21
N ALA A 125 3.46 -5.47 -8.40
CA ALA A 125 3.50 -4.02 -8.52
C ALA A 125 3.03 -3.38 -7.21
N SER A 126 3.95 -2.72 -6.50
CA SER A 126 3.65 -2.01 -5.26
C SER A 126 4.66 -0.87 -5.05
N GLU A 127 4.27 0.09 -4.22
CA GLU A 127 5.19 1.09 -3.66
C GLU A 127 5.81 0.60 -2.35
N ASP A 128 5.14 -0.36 -1.69
CA ASP A 128 5.62 -1.00 -0.47
C ASP A 128 6.54 -2.17 -0.82
N MET A 129 7.75 -2.13 -0.28
CA MET A 129 8.81 -3.11 -0.55
C MET A 129 8.67 -4.38 0.30
N ASP A 130 7.71 -4.45 1.23
CA ASP A 130 7.43 -5.64 2.04
C ASP A 130 7.16 -6.89 1.20
N SER A 131 6.64 -6.74 -0.02
CA SER A 131 6.47 -7.90 -0.92
C SER A 131 7.80 -8.63 -1.20
N ILE A 132 8.93 -7.92 -1.15
CA ILE A 132 10.27 -8.49 -1.35
C ILE A 132 10.67 -9.32 -0.13
N THR A 133 10.35 -8.89 1.10
CA THR A 133 10.62 -9.67 2.33
C THR A 133 9.76 -10.92 2.41
N PHE A 134 8.58 -10.93 1.78
CA PHE A 134 7.79 -12.14 1.52
C PHE A 134 8.34 -13.00 0.36
N GLY A 135 9.42 -12.56 -0.29
CA GLY A 135 10.18 -13.26 -1.32
C GLY A 135 9.63 -13.12 -2.73
N ALA A 136 8.95 -12.02 -3.07
CA ALA A 136 8.52 -11.76 -4.43
C ALA A 136 9.74 -11.77 -5.39
N PRO A 137 9.79 -12.67 -6.39
CA PRO A 137 10.96 -12.79 -7.26
C PRO A 137 11.10 -11.62 -8.24
N LYS A 138 10.02 -10.90 -8.54
CA LYS A 138 10.03 -9.72 -9.39
C LYS A 138 9.15 -8.64 -8.77
N PHE A 139 9.77 -7.51 -8.44
CA PHE A 139 9.11 -6.34 -7.87
C PHE A 139 9.19 -5.16 -8.85
N LEU A 140 8.05 -4.49 -9.04
CA LEU A 140 7.86 -3.38 -9.96
C LEU A 140 7.35 -2.17 -9.16
N ARG A 141 8.10 -1.08 -9.20
CA ARG A 141 7.73 0.18 -8.55
C ARG A 141 7.39 1.22 -9.61
N HIS A 142 6.47 2.14 -9.28
CA HIS A 142 6.05 3.22 -10.18
C HIS A 142 5.47 2.73 -11.49
N LEU A 143 4.65 1.67 -11.47
CA LEU A 143 4.11 1.01 -12.68
C LEU A 143 3.41 1.97 -13.67
N MET A 144 2.87 3.09 -13.17
CA MET A 144 2.17 4.09 -13.98
C MET A 144 3.08 5.20 -14.50
N ASP A 145 4.34 5.23 -14.07
CA ASP A 145 5.34 6.20 -14.46
C ASP A 145 6.19 5.60 -15.61
N PRO A 146 6.49 6.36 -16.68
CA PRO A 146 7.42 5.93 -17.72
C PRO A 146 8.80 5.49 -17.18
N SER A 147 9.19 6.00 -16.00
CA SER A 147 10.42 5.64 -15.29
C SER A 147 10.33 4.36 -14.45
N SER A 148 9.24 3.58 -14.56
CA SER A 148 9.08 2.27 -13.91
C SER A 148 10.31 1.39 -14.15
N ARG A 149 11.00 1.01 -13.06
CA ARG A 149 12.20 0.17 -13.11
C ARG A 149 11.97 -1.11 -12.32
N LYS A 150 12.52 -2.22 -12.83
CA LYS A 150 12.73 -3.43 -12.04
C LYS A 150 13.80 -3.11 -11.00
N ILE A 151 13.57 -3.49 -9.74
CA ILE A 151 14.56 -3.33 -8.68
C ILE A 151 15.21 -4.70 -8.40
N PRO A 152 16.47 -4.95 -8.82
CA PRO A 152 17.18 -6.19 -8.53
C PRO A 152 17.82 -6.16 -7.14
N ILE A 153 17.02 -6.31 -6.07
CA ILE A 153 17.55 -6.10 -4.70
C ILE A 153 18.44 -7.25 -4.24
N LEU A 154 18.06 -8.50 -4.51
CA LEU A 154 18.75 -9.66 -3.94
C LEU A 154 20.02 -10.04 -4.71
N GLU A 155 20.06 -9.78 -6.02
CA GLU A 155 21.19 -10.14 -6.88
C GLU A 155 22.45 -9.32 -6.54
N ASP A 156 22.28 -8.05 -6.18
CA ASP A 156 23.38 -7.13 -5.88
C ASP A 156 23.93 -7.29 -4.44
N LEU A 157 23.08 -7.71 -3.49
CA LEU A 157 23.44 -7.78 -2.07
C LEU A 157 24.15 -9.09 -1.67
N GLN A 158 24.11 -10.13 -2.51
CA GLN A 158 24.68 -11.45 -2.22
C GLN A 158 24.23 -12.07 -0.88
N LEU A 159 23.01 -11.73 -0.42
CA LEU A 159 22.42 -12.25 0.82
C LEU A 159 21.48 -13.42 0.54
N THR A 160 21.40 -14.35 1.49
CA THR A 160 20.28 -15.31 1.50
C THR A 160 18.98 -14.59 1.85
N MET A 161 17.84 -15.22 1.54
CA MET A 161 16.53 -14.65 1.87
C MET A 161 16.38 -14.41 3.38
N ASP A 162 16.88 -15.32 4.22
CA ASP A 162 16.82 -15.19 5.67
C ASP A 162 17.66 -14.01 6.17
N GLN A 163 18.88 -13.85 5.64
CA GLN A 163 19.74 -12.71 5.96
C GLN A 163 19.14 -11.38 5.49
N PHE A 164 18.46 -11.38 4.34
CA PHE A 164 17.75 -10.21 3.85
C PHE A 164 16.56 -9.83 4.75
N ILE A 165 15.81 -10.82 5.25
CA ILE A 165 14.73 -10.60 6.22
C ILE A 165 15.30 -10.01 7.51
N ASP A 166 16.39 -10.57 8.03
CA ASP A 166 17.06 -10.03 9.23
C ASP A 166 17.51 -8.59 9.00
N LEU A 167 18.09 -8.28 7.84
CA LEU A 167 18.47 -6.91 7.47
C LEU A 167 17.27 -5.96 7.47
N CYS A 168 16.13 -6.38 6.92
CA CYS A 168 14.90 -5.59 6.92
C CYS A 168 14.34 -5.40 8.33
N ILE A 169 14.40 -6.42 9.19
CA ILE A 169 14.01 -6.31 10.61
C ILE A 169 14.90 -5.30 11.33
N LEU A 170 16.22 -5.38 11.12
CA LEU A 170 17.19 -4.45 11.71
C LEU A 170 17.04 -3.01 11.20
N SER A 171 16.58 -2.84 9.96
CA SER A 171 16.30 -1.52 9.36
C SER A 171 14.98 -0.91 9.86
N GLY A 172 14.18 -1.67 10.60
CA GLY A 172 12.86 -1.30 11.07
C GLY A 172 11.76 -1.90 10.18
N CYS A 173 10.81 -2.60 10.81
CA CYS A 173 9.65 -3.17 10.14
C CYS A 173 8.37 -2.97 10.97
N ASP A 174 7.21 -3.27 10.38
CA ASP A 174 5.90 -3.09 11.03
C ASP A 174 5.57 -4.17 12.09
N TYR A 175 6.40 -5.22 12.22
CA TYR A 175 6.06 -6.45 12.95
C TYR A 175 6.72 -6.56 14.33
N CYS A 176 7.82 -5.84 14.57
CA CYS A 176 8.54 -5.86 15.85
C CYS A 176 9.31 -4.54 16.06
N ASP A 177 9.77 -4.32 17.28
CA ASP A 177 10.56 -3.13 17.61
C ASP A 177 11.97 -3.21 17.01
N SER A 178 12.48 -2.06 16.58
CA SER A 178 13.86 -1.92 16.09
C SER A 178 14.88 -1.82 17.21
N ILE A 179 16.13 -2.20 16.94
CA ILE A 179 17.24 -2.01 17.88
C ILE A 179 17.72 -0.56 17.81
N ARG A 180 17.70 0.14 18.94
CA ARG A 180 18.15 1.54 19.04
C ARG A 180 19.62 1.66 18.65
N GLY A 181 19.94 2.59 17.74
CA GLY A 181 21.31 2.85 17.27
C GLY A 181 21.79 1.92 16.15
N VAL A 182 20.93 1.06 15.63
CA VAL A 182 21.24 0.13 14.51
C VAL A 182 20.40 0.45 13.25
N ASN A 183 19.44 1.38 13.35
CA ASN A 183 18.61 1.77 12.23
C ASN A 183 19.42 2.58 11.21
N TRP A 184 19.15 2.38 9.92
CA TRP A 184 19.78 3.10 8.81
C TRP A 184 19.47 4.61 8.76
N THR A 185 18.57 5.09 9.62
CA THR A 185 18.09 6.48 9.63
C THR A 185 18.51 7.28 10.86
N ASP A 186 19.43 6.77 11.69
CA ASP A 186 20.06 7.53 12.78
C ASP A 186 21.26 8.36 12.30
#